data_AF-A0AAN5T274-F1
#
_entry.id   AF-A0AAN5T274-F1
#
_cell.length_a   1.000
_cell.length_b   1.000
_cell.length_c   1.000
_cell.angle_alpha   90.00
_cell.angle_beta   90.00
_cell.angle_gamma   90.00
#
_symmetry.space_group_name_H-M   'P 1'
#
loop_
_entity.id
_entity.type
_entity.pdbx_description
1 polymer ?
#
loop_
_entity_poly.entity_id
_entity_poly.type
_entity_poly.pdbx_seq_one_letter_code
_entity_poly.pdbx_strand_id
1 'polypeptide(L)'
;MALIRDSKSLVMSVFKFQPLGIKDLNQLYQWFQEPIINHWYARDKSWSLDEITEKYEPRIAGMEHVPSFIVYKDDLPFGFVQFYL
;
A
#
# COMPACT_ATOMS: atom_id res chain seq x y z
N MET A 1 -12.43 27.19 -41.60
CA MET A 1 -11.60 27.26 -40.38
C MET A 1 -11.71 25.93 -39.64
N ALA A 2 -10.64 25.13 -39.64
CA ALA A 2 -10.59 23.92 -38.83
C ALA A 2 -10.31 24.30 -37.38
N LEU A 3 -11.22 23.97 -36.46
CA LEU A 3 -10.90 23.94 -35.04
C LEU A 3 -10.11 22.66 -34.78
N ILE A 4 -8.79 22.80 -34.71
CA ILE A 4 -7.92 21.78 -34.13
C ILE A 4 -8.26 21.73 -32.63
N ARG A 5 -9.01 20.72 -32.21
CA ARG A 5 -9.12 20.39 -30.78
C ARG A 5 -7.89 19.58 -30.42
N ASP A 6 -6.99 20.16 -29.65
CA ASP A 6 -5.95 19.43 -28.94
C ASP A 6 -6.62 18.41 -28.01
N SER A 7 -6.75 17.17 -28.45
CA SER A 7 -7.20 16.07 -27.62
C SER A 7 -6.03 15.56 -26.79
N LYS A 8 -5.61 16.32 -25.77
CA LYS A 8 -4.97 15.68 -24.62
C LYS A 8 -6.03 14.79 -23.98
N SER A 9 -5.95 13.49 -24.26
CA SER A 9 -6.66 12.48 -23.49
C SER A 9 -6.33 12.73 -22.02
N LEU A 10 -7.32 13.11 -21.20
CA LEU A 10 -7.18 13.04 -19.76
C LEU A 10 -7.02 11.55 -19.43
N VAL A 11 -5.79 11.09 -19.24
CA VAL A 11 -5.54 9.79 -18.63
C VAL A 11 -6.03 9.91 -17.19
N MET A 12 -7.25 9.45 -16.93
CA MET A 12 -7.77 9.37 -15.57
C MET A 12 -6.96 8.32 -14.83
N SER A 13 -6.18 8.74 -13.83
CA SER A 13 -5.44 7.79 -13.02
C SER A 13 -6.39 6.97 -12.17
N VAL A 14 -6.29 5.64 -12.24
CA VAL A 14 -7.17 4.74 -11.48
C VAL A 14 -6.55 4.46 -10.12
N PHE A 15 -7.28 4.81 -9.07
CA PHE A 15 -6.94 4.41 -7.70
C PHE A 15 -7.63 3.10 -7.34
N LYS A 16 -6.87 2.13 -6.83
CA LYS A 16 -7.39 0.82 -6.41
C LYS A 16 -6.91 0.52 -4.99
N PHE A 17 -7.82 0.02 -4.16
CA PHE A 17 -7.47 -0.60 -2.88
C PHE A 17 -7.55 -2.10 -3.06
N GLN A 18 -6.41 -2.78 -3.01
CA GLN A 18 -6.35 -4.24 -3.07
C GLN A 18 -6.11 -4.79 -1.67
N PRO A 19 -6.85 -5.83 -1.23
CA PRO A 19 -6.55 -6.49 0.03
C PRO A 19 -5.07 -6.89 0.11
N LEU A 20 -4.46 -6.65 1.26
CA LEU A 20 -3.08 -7.03 1.51
C LEU A 20 -2.92 -8.54 1.30
N GLY A 21 -1.93 -8.93 0.51
CA GLY A 21 -1.55 -10.34 0.32
C GLY A 21 -0.12 -10.62 0.75
N ILE A 22 0.23 -11.91 0.83
CA ILE A 22 1.59 -12.37 1.19
C ILE A 22 2.66 -11.76 0.27
N LYS A 23 2.35 -11.63 -1.02
CA LYS A 23 3.24 -11.02 -2.03
C LYS A 23 3.63 -9.57 -1.72
N ASP A 24 2.83 -8.87 -0.92
CA ASP A 24 3.00 -7.44 -0.62
C ASP A 24 3.84 -7.20 0.65
N LEU A 25 4.15 -8.25 1.43
CA LEU A 25 4.89 -8.12 2.69
C LEU A 25 6.31 -7.57 2.49
N ASN A 26 6.97 -7.92 1.37
CA ASN A 26 8.26 -7.33 1.01
C ASN A 26 8.16 -5.81 0.77
N GLN A 27 7.07 -5.35 0.14
CA GLN A 27 6.85 -3.92 -0.10
C GLN A 27 6.58 -3.17 1.21
N LEU A 28 5.80 -3.78 2.12
CA LEU A 28 5.60 -3.24 3.47
C LEU A 28 6.91 -3.12 4.25
N TYR A 29 7.75 -4.17 4.18
CA TYR A 29 9.07 -4.15 4.79
C TYR A 29 9.92 -2.99 4.29
N GLN A 30 9.99 -2.79 2.98
CA GLN A 30 10.73 -1.69 2.39
C GLN A 30 10.18 -0.33 2.86
N TRP A 31 8.86 -0.14 2.85
CA TRP A 31 8.26 1.09 3.35
C TRP A 31 8.52 1.32 4.84
N PHE A 32 8.59 0.27 5.66
CA PHE A 32 8.89 0.42 7.08
C PHE A 32 10.35 0.83 7.34
N GLN A 33 11.26 0.64 6.37
CA GLN A 33 12.63 1.16 6.46
C GLN A 33 12.74 2.62 6.02
N GLU A 34 11.76 3.17 5.29
CA GLU A 34 11.77 4.57 4.87
C GLU A 34 11.68 5.49 6.11
N PRO A 35 12.62 6.44 6.31
CA PRO A 35 12.75 7.15 7.59
C PRO A 35 11.47 7.83 8.10
N ILE A 36 10.72 8.47 7.19
CA ILE A 36 9.48 9.18 7.55
C ILE A 36 8.39 8.18 7.94
N ILE A 37 8.25 7.08 7.21
CA ILE A 37 7.27 6.03 7.52
C ILE A 37 7.68 5.31 8.80
N ASN A 38 8.97 5.04 8.97
CA ASN A 38 9.51 4.39 10.16
C ASN A 38 9.16 5.19 11.41
N HIS A 39 9.42 6.50 11.38
CA HIS A 39 9.15 7.39 12.49
C HIS A 39 7.65 7.50 12.81
N TRP A 40 6.83 7.84 11.81
CA TRP A 40 5.41 8.15 12.05
C TRP A 40 4.49 6.93 12.14
N TYR A 41 4.86 5.82 11.49
CA TYR A 41 4.01 4.64 11.36
C TYR A 41 4.64 3.39 11.97
N ALA A 42 5.91 3.12 11.67
CA ALA A 42 6.60 1.92 12.15
C ALA A 42 7.19 2.06 13.57
N ARG A 43 6.96 3.21 14.23
CA ARG A 43 7.31 3.53 15.62
C ARG A 43 8.81 3.50 15.93
N ASP A 44 9.62 4.01 15.02
CA ASP A 44 11.09 4.03 15.14
C ASP A 44 11.71 2.62 15.36
N LYS A 45 10.97 1.55 15.03
CA LYS A 45 11.43 0.16 15.19
C LYS A 45 12.17 -0.29 13.93
N SER A 46 13.30 -0.98 14.10
CA SER A 46 13.95 -1.73 13.03
C SER A 46 13.22 -3.06 12.80
N TRP A 47 12.19 -3.04 11.97
CA TRP A 47 11.43 -4.25 11.61
C TRP A 47 12.26 -5.18 10.74
N SER A 48 12.29 -6.47 11.06
CA SER A 48 12.70 -7.51 10.11
C SER A 48 11.54 -7.95 9.21
N LEU A 49 11.84 -8.64 8.09
CA LEU A 49 10.79 -9.21 7.24
C LEU A 49 9.99 -10.29 7.99
N ASP A 50 10.64 -11.08 8.85
CA ASP A 50 9.98 -12.11 9.66
C ASP A 50 8.99 -11.49 10.65
N GLU A 51 9.36 -10.39 11.31
CA GLU A 51 8.46 -9.68 12.23
C GLU A 51 7.26 -9.04 11.50
N ILE A 52 7.45 -8.58 10.26
CA ILE A 52 6.35 -8.09 9.43
C ILE A 52 5.45 -9.25 9.03
N THR A 53 6.04 -10.38 8.65
CA THR A 53 5.29 -11.60 8.29
C THR A 53 4.43 -12.06 9.47
N GLU A 54 5.02 -12.23 10.64
CA GLU A 54 4.33 -12.61 11.88
C GLU A 54 3.16 -11.67 12.22
N LYS A 55 3.35 -10.36 12.00
CA LYS A 55 2.31 -9.36 12.29
C LYS A 55 1.16 -9.35 11.29
N TYR A 56 1.43 -9.59 10.01
CA TYR A 56 0.44 -9.37 8.94
C TYR A 56 -0.17 -10.67 8.42
N GLU A 57 0.48 -11.83 8.54
CA GLU A 57 -0.09 -13.12 8.14
C GLU A 57 -1.43 -13.43 8.81
N PRO A 58 -1.62 -13.25 10.13
CA PRO A 58 -2.92 -13.48 10.78
C PRO A 58 -4.02 -12.56 10.22
N ARG A 59 -3.68 -11.32 9.83
CA ARG A 59 -4.63 -10.37 9.24
C ARG A 59 -5.02 -10.76 7.82
N ILE A 60 -4.04 -11.21 7.03
CA ILE A 60 -4.25 -11.70 5.66
C ILE A 60 -5.09 -12.98 5.68
N ALA A 61 -4.85 -13.86 6.65
CA ALA A 61 -5.62 -15.09 6.85
C ALA A 61 -7.02 -14.85 7.46
N GLY A 62 -7.35 -13.61 7.84
CA GLY A 62 -8.64 -13.27 8.47
C GLY A 62 -8.77 -13.75 9.92
N MET A 63 -7.67 -14.15 10.57
CA MET A 63 -7.63 -14.52 11.99
C MET A 63 -7.70 -13.27 12.89
N GLU A 64 -7.20 -12.13 12.40
CA GLU A 64 -7.36 -10.82 13.01
C GLU A 64 -8.31 -9.95 12.18
N HIS A 65 -9.29 -9.33 12.84
CA HIS A 65 -10.25 -8.40 12.19
C HIS A 65 -9.63 -7.01 11.96
N VAL A 66 -8.52 -6.95 11.23
CA VAL A 66 -7.83 -5.71 10.85
C VAL A 66 -7.65 -5.69 9.33
N PRO A 67 -8.70 -5.31 8.58
CA PRO A 67 -8.61 -5.22 7.13
C PRO A 67 -7.50 -4.27 6.70
N SER A 68 -6.65 -4.74 5.80
CA SER A 68 -5.42 -4.09 5.38
C SER A 68 -5.37 -4.10 3.86
N PHE A 69 -4.91 -3.00 3.25
CA PHE A 69 -4.93 -2.80 1.80
C PHE A 69 -3.67 -2.11 1.31
N ILE A 70 -3.21 -2.50 0.13
CA ILE A 70 -2.26 -1.73 -0.67
C ILE A 70 -3.06 -0.82 -1.60
N VAL A 71 -2.68 0.45 -1.63
CA VAL A 71 -3.26 1.46 -2.51
C VAL A 71 -2.38 1.57 -3.75
N TYR A 72 -2.99 1.38 -4.92
CA TYR A 72 -2.35 1.47 -6.23
C TYR A 72 -2.85 2.68 -6.99
N LYS A 73 -1.95 3.33 -7.73
CA LYS A 73 -2.26 4.34 -8.75
C LYS A 73 -1.68 3.84 -10.06
N ASP A 74 -2.54 3.58 -11.05
CA ASP A 74 -2.11 3.08 -12.37
C ASP A 74 -1.19 1.84 -12.27
N ASP A 75 -1.54 0.95 -11.33
CA ASP A 75 -0.82 -0.29 -10.96
C ASP A 75 0.52 -0.12 -10.24
N LEU A 76 0.92 1.10 -9.88
CA LEU A 76 2.03 1.36 -8.97
C LEU A 76 1.55 1.38 -7.51
N PRO A 77 2.06 0.50 -6.61
CA PRO A 77 1.74 0.59 -5.19
C PRO A 77 2.37 1.85 -4.61
N PHE A 78 1.58 2.67 -3.92
CA PHE A 78 2.06 3.93 -3.36
C PHE A 78 1.61 4.18 -1.92
N GLY A 79 0.76 3.31 -1.36
CA GLY A 79 0.28 3.48 -0.01
C GLY A 79 -0.16 2.17 0.63
N PHE A 80 -0.21 2.21 1.95
CA PHE A 80 -0.75 1.16 2.80
C PHE A 80 -1.81 1.77 3.71
N VAL A 81 -2.95 1.11 3.86
CA VAL A 81 -3.99 1.51 4.82
C VAL A 81 -4.53 0.29 5.53
N GLN A 82 -4.82 0.44 6.82
CA GLN A 82 -5.57 -0.51 7.61
C GLN A 82 -6.55 0.26 8.49
N PHE A 83 -7.67 -0.38 8.83
CA PHE A 83 -8.62 0.21 9.76
C PHE A 83 -8.98 -0.80 10.86
N TYR A 84 -9.42 -0.23 11.99
CA TYR A 84 -9.89 -0.97 13.15
C TYR A 84 -11.39 -0.71 13.27
N LEU A 85 -12.16 -1.78 13.49
CA LEU A 85 -13.59 -1.70 13.77
C LEU A 85 -13.84 -1.59 15.28
#